data_AF-A0A7R9EMA6-F1
#
_entry.id   AF-A0A7R9EMA6-F1
#
_cell.length_a   1.000
_cell.length_b   1.000
_cell.length_c   1.000
_cell.angle_alpha   90.00
_cell.angle_beta   90.00
_cell.angle_gamma   90.00
#
_symmetry.space_group_name_H-M   'P 1'
#
loop_
_entity.id
_entity.type
_entity.pdbx_description
1 polymer ?
#
loop_
_entity_poly.entity_id
_entity_poly.type
_entity_poly.pdbx_seq_one_letter_code
_entity_poly.pdbx_strand_id
1 'polypeptide(L)'
;MRTLVSARTEDSTRTLVSARTEDSTRTLLSGLEDPRGLAVDWVGKRLYWVDAGMDVVMVATLDGQMKSTLVDDHLDQPHDIVVDPQS
;
A
#
# COMPACT_ATOMS: atom_id res chain seq x y z
N MET A 1 -6.95 4.73 -20.24
CA MET A 1 -6.24 5.34 -19.10
C MET A 1 -5.41 4.26 -18.43
N ARG A 2 -4.08 4.37 -18.43
CA ARG A 2 -3.16 3.40 -17.80
C ARG A 2 -2.51 4.08 -16.60
N THR A 3 -2.89 3.69 -15.39
CA THR A 3 -2.24 4.16 -14.16
C THR A 3 -1.09 3.20 -13.87
N LEU A 4 0.14 3.72 -13.89
CA LEU A 4 1.32 2.97 -13.42
C LEU A 4 1.47 3.24 -11.93
N VAL A 5 1.49 2.19 -11.11
CA VAL A 5 1.79 2.28 -9.68
C VAL A 5 3.26 1.89 -9.51
N SER A 6 4.09 2.80 -8.99
CA SER A 6 5.49 2.48 -8.66
C SER A 6 5.79 2.84 -7.22
N ALA A 7 6.47 1.93 -6.53
CA ALA A 7 7.06 2.18 -5.21
C ALA A 7 8.39 2.91 -5.39
N ARG A 8 8.61 4.00 -4.66
CA ARG A 8 9.89 4.70 -4.60
C ARG A 8 10.19 5.06 -3.14
N THR A 9 11.33 4.58 -2.64
CA THR A 9 11.80 4.83 -1.28
C THR A 9 12.96 5.82 -1.34
N GLU A 10 12.69 7.12 -1.19
CA GLU A 10 13.73 8.13 -1.02
C GLU A 10 13.34 9.10 0.11
N ASP A 11 14.24 9.22 1.08
CA ASP A 11 14.34 10.19 2.17
C ASP A 11 13.26 10.17 3.28
N SER A 12 13.67 9.75 4.49
CA SER A 12 13.16 9.93 5.87
C SER A 12 11.64 9.83 6.18
N THR A 13 10.80 9.69 5.18
CA THR A 13 9.35 9.49 5.22
C THR A 13 9.05 8.37 4.23
N ARG A 14 9.14 7.13 4.71
CA ARG A 14 8.93 5.93 3.88
C ARG A 14 7.56 6.02 3.21
N THR A 15 7.59 6.10 1.88
CA THR A 15 6.43 6.17 1.00
C THR A 15 6.36 4.87 0.22
N LEU A 16 5.21 4.21 0.23
CA LEU A 16 5.02 2.95 -0.49
C LEU A 16 4.51 3.11 -1.90
N VAL A 17 3.57 4.03 -2.10
CA VAL A 17 2.77 4.06 -3.31
C VAL A 17 2.71 5.47 -3.84
N SER A 18 3.15 5.59 -5.09
CA SER A 18 2.95 6.80 -5.87
C SER A 18 2.01 6.53 -7.04
N ALA A 19 0.98 7.37 -7.21
CA ALA A 19 0.10 7.34 -8.36
C ALA A 19 0.53 8.39 -9.38
N ARG A 20 0.71 8.00 -10.64
CA ARG A 20 1.03 8.92 -11.73
C ARG A 20 -0.24 9.32 -12.49
N THR A 21 -0.50 10.63 -12.55
CA THR A 21 -1.55 11.22 -13.40
C THR A 21 -0.92 12.32 -14.23
N GLU A 22 -1.00 12.22 -15.56
CA GLU A 22 -0.62 13.27 -16.54
C GLU A 22 0.67 14.05 -16.23
N ASP A 23 1.72 13.33 -15.82
CA ASP A 23 3.07 13.84 -15.48
C ASP A 23 3.31 14.28 -14.02
N SER A 24 2.35 14.05 -13.13
CA SER A 24 2.50 14.28 -11.69
C SER A 24 2.50 12.99 -10.89
N THR A 25 3.43 12.86 -9.95
CA THR A 25 3.53 11.76 -8.99
C THR A 25 2.91 12.19 -7.67
N ARG A 26 1.91 11.47 -7.18
CA ARG A 26 1.24 11.73 -5.89
C ARG A 26 1.53 10.63 -4.88
N THR A 27 1.99 10.98 -3.69
CA THR A 27 2.09 10.08 -2.53
C THR A 27 0.70 9.71 -2.02
N LEU A 28 0.41 8.41 -1.93
CA LEU A 28 -0.87 7.90 -1.41
C LEU A 28 -0.76 7.42 0.04
N LEU A 29 0.35 6.78 0.38
CA LEU A 29 0.63 6.25 1.72
C LEU A 29 1.91 6.89 2.26
N SER A 30 1.87 7.32 3.52
CA SER A 30 2.95 7.98 4.24
C SER A 30 2.91 7.58 5.72
N GLY A 31 3.99 7.84 6.46
CA GLY A 31 4.11 7.48 7.87
C GLY A 31 4.30 5.99 8.11
N LEU A 32 4.93 5.30 7.17
CA LEU A 32 5.17 3.85 7.22
C LEU A 32 6.52 3.57 7.89
N GLU A 33 6.64 2.42 8.56
CA GLU A 33 7.84 2.07 9.32
C GLU A 33 8.78 1.14 8.55
N ASP A 34 8.33 -0.02 8.09
CA ASP A 34 9.09 -0.89 7.19
C ASP A 34 8.16 -1.57 6.20
N PRO A 35 7.70 -0.85 5.18
CA PRO A 35 6.70 -1.39 4.29
C PRO A 35 7.31 -2.35 3.25
N ARG A 36 6.79 -3.58 3.20
CA ARG A 36 7.40 -4.68 2.42
C ARG A 36 6.55 -5.23 1.27
N GLY A 37 5.22 -5.22 1.40
CA GLY A 37 4.30 -5.82 0.44
C GLY A 37 3.20 -4.84 0.02
N LEU A 38 2.77 -4.91 -1.24
CA LEU A 38 1.67 -4.11 -1.80
C LEU A 38 0.85 -4.93 -2.78
N ALA A 39 -0.47 -4.93 -2.60
CA ALA A 39 -1.42 -5.54 -3.51
C ALA A 39 -2.54 -4.56 -3.89
N VAL A 40 -3.05 -4.69 -5.11
CA VAL A 40 -4.07 -3.79 -5.67
C VAL A 40 -5.29 -4.60 -6.06
N ASP A 41 -6.44 -4.27 -5.47
CA ASP A 41 -7.74 -4.75 -5.91
C ASP A 41 -8.35 -3.71 -6.86
N TRP A 42 -8.27 -4.00 -8.17
CA TRP A 42 -8.80 -3.12 -9.21
C TRP A 42 -10.31 -3.20 -9.35
N VAL A 43 -10.96 -4.25 -8.82
CA VAL A 43 -12.41 -4.45 -8.87
C VAL A 43 -13.06 -3.64 -7.75
N GLY A 44 -12.66 -3.90 -6.50
CA GLY A 44 -13.13 -3.23 -5.29
C GLY A 44 -12.51 -1.86 -5.03
N LYS A 45 -11.53 -1.44 -5.85
CA LYS A 45 -10.84 -0.14 -5.74
C LYS A 45 -10.14 0.04 -4.39
N ARG A 46 -9.33 -0.93 -4.00
CA ARG A 46 -8.56 -0.91 -2.74
C ARG A 46 -7.06 -1.14 -2.96
N LEU A 47 -6.27 -0.56 -2.05
CA LEU A 47 -4.85 -0.84 -1.86
C LEU A 47 -4.70 -1.62 -0.57
N TYR A 48 -3.92 -2.70 -0.60
CA TYR A 48 -3.53 -3.48 0.57
C TYR A 48 -2.03 -3.43 0.71
N TRP A 49 -1.51 -3.28 1.92
CA TRP A 49 -0.08 -3.31 2.13
C TRP A 49 0.30 -3.99 3.44
N VAL A 50 1.55 -4.43 3.48
CA VAL A 50 2.22 -4.99 4.65
C VAL A 50 3.22 -3.96 5.15
N ASP A 51 3.15 -3.64 6.43
CA ASP A 51 4.18 -2.87 7.14
C ASP A 51 4.79 -3.74 8.24
N ALA A 52 6.04 -4.15 8.02
CA ALA A 52 6.77 -5.05 8.90
C ALA A 52 7.39 -4.36 10.12
N GLY A 53 7.46 -3.02 10.11
CA GLY A 53 7.93 -2.27 11.27
C GLY A 53 6.81 -2.10 12.28
N MET A 54 5.58 -2.02 11.78
CA MET A 54 4.36 -1.96 12.59
C MET A 54 3.71 -3.33 12.84
N ASP A 55 4.22 -4.41 12.23
CA ASP A 55 3.61 -5.76 12.25
C ASP A 55 2.11 -5.76 11.87
N VAL A 56 1.75 -5.09 10.76
CA VAL A 56 0.36 -4.96 10.29
C VAL A 56 0.16 -5.31 8.82
N VAL A 57 -1.06 -5.77 8.53
CA VAL A 57 -1.66 -5.74 7.19
C VAL A 57 -2.76 -4.67 7.19
N MET A 58 -2.73 -3.76 6.24
CA MET A 58 -3.66 -2.64 6.17
C MET A 58 -4.32 -2.51 4.80
N VAL A 59 -5.41 -1.75 4.74
CA VAL A 59 -6.18 -1.45 3.53
C VAL A 59 -6.51 0.03 3.45
N ALA A 60 -6.61 0.55 2.23
CA ALA A 60 -7.07 1.90 1.90
C ALA A 60 -7.87 1.88 0.59
N THR A 61 -8.57 2.97 0.29
CA THR A 61 -9.11 3.21 -1.06
C THR A 61 -7.97 3.52 -2.05
N LEU A 62 -8.20 3.38 -3.37
CA LEU A 62 -7.17 3.63 -4.40
C LEU A 62 -6.58 5.05 -4.40
N ASP A 63 -7.26 6.02 -3.81
CA ASP A 63 -6.78 7.39 -3.62
C ASP A 63 -6.00 7.59 -2.29
N GLY A 64 -5.69 6.49 -1.59
CA GLY A 64 -4.93 6.46 -0.34
C GLY A 64 -5.72 6.92 0.88
N GLN A 65 -7.04 7.16 0.75
CA GLN A 65 -7.92 7.55 1.85
C GLN A 65 -8.46 6.31 2.60
N MET A 66 -9.26 6.58 3.64
CA MET A 66 -10.00 5.56 4.40
C MET A 66 -9.14 4.34 4.80
N LYS A 67 -8.02 4.61 5.48
CA LYS A 67 -7.09 3.59 5.94
C LYS A 67 -7.70 2.80 7.10
N SER A 68 -7.48 1.49 7.11
CA SER A 68 -7.89 0.59 8.19
C SER A 68 -6.91 -0.56 8.32
N THR A 69 -6.68 -1.00 9.56
CA THR A 69 -5.93 -2.21 9.87
C THR A 69 -6.81 -3.43 9.64
N LEU A 70 -6.29 -4.43 8.93
CA LEU A 70 -6.95 -5.72 8.70
C LEU A 70 -6.44 -6.80 9.66
N VAL A 71 -5.14 -6.80 9.93
CA VAL A 71 -4.47 -7.74 10.83
C VAL A 71 -3.39 -6.96 11.58
N ASP A 72 -3.38 -7.07 12.90
CA ASP A 72 -2.38 -6.48 13.81
C ASP A 72 -2.01 -7.41 14.98
N ASP A 73 -2.42 -8.67 14.91
CA ASP A 73 -2.15 -9.67 15.92
C ASP A 73 -1.42 -10.87 15.30
N HIS A 74 -0.52 -11.46 16.09
CA HIS A 74 0.24 -12.66 15.71
C HIS A 74 1.05 -12.54 14.40
N LEU A 75 1.43 -11.31 14.03
CA LEU A 75 2.38 -11.04 12.96
C LEU A 75 3.76 -10.80 13.57
N ASP A 76 4.79 -11.31 12.90
CA ASP A 76 6.20 -11.07 13.23
C ASP A 76 6.93 -10.89 11.90
N GLN A 77 7.30 -9.64 11.60
CA GLN A 77 7.99 -9.26 10.37
C GLN A 77 7.31 -9.75 9.09
N PRO A 78 6.01 -9.46 8.88
CA PRO A 78 5.28 -9.87 7.69
C PRO A 78 5.94 -9.31 6.42
N HIS A 79 5.88 -10.04 5.31
CA HIS A 79 6.64 -9.70 4.10
C HIS A 79 5.77 -9.32 2.91
N ASP A 80 4.97 -10.26 2.41
CA ASP A 80 4.31 -10.13 1.11
C ASP A 80 2.80 -10.34 1.22
N ILE A 81 2.07 -9.80 0.25
CA ILE A 81 0.62 -9.92 0.15
C ILE A 81 0.21 -9.98 -1.32
N VAL A 82 -0.74 -10.87 -1.61
CA VAL A 82 -1.42 -10.94 -2.90
C VAL A 82 -2.93 -10.93 -2.66
N VAL A 83 -3.67 -10.40 -3.63
CA VAL A 83 -5.14 -10.43 -3.62
C VAL A 83 -5.63 -11.13 -4.88
N ASP A 84 -6.78 -11.80 -4.78
CA ASP A 84 -7.54 -12.32 -5.91
C ASP A 84 -8.85 -11.52 -6.05
N PRO A 85 -8.88 -10.48 -6.91
CA PRO A 85 -10.03 -9.57 -7.01
C PRO A 85 -11.28 -10.16 -7.67
N GLN A 86 -11.18 -11.35 -8.28
CA GLN A 86 -12.25 -11.90 -9.13
C GLN A 86 -12.75 -13.28 -8.69
N SER A 87 -12.28 -13.80 -7.55
CA SER A 87 -12.72 -15.11 -7.03
C SER A 87 -14.20 -15.18 -6.75
#